data_AF-A0A1X2I9J1-F1
#
_entry.id   AF-A0A1X2I9J1-F1
#
_cell.length_a   1.000
_cell.length_b   1.000
_cell.length_c   1.000
_cell.angle_alpha   90.00
_cell.angle_beta   90.00
_cell.angle_gamma   90.00
#
_symmetry.space_group_name_H-M   'P 1'
#
loop_
_entity.id
_entity.type
_entity.pdbx_description
1 polymer ?
#
loop_
_entity_poly.entity_id
_entity_poly.type
_entity_poly.pdbx_seq_one_letter_code
_entity_poly.pdbx_strand_id
1 'polypeptide(L)'
;MRKYSERSPASPSNTIDKNVTDSNNNNNISSASPYREALPLKKSTRDWSTPPSTNIQNLSLISRSSGSENIPSLKSVELQIELWNDICRKTSQVKNPSDTKQWASLVALFRKLREGIWASHWSEGNIRFAVKVYEESVHTSLRGQEFAEFRKAIRGLVDDLYILHEDGINGHYLALDVIYRACHLQQPQEAMNIIYRTELSGSPYHHGNEIKYAKQIVHALSTNNWVHFFRLTSTSTADLVILD
;
A
#
# COMPACT_ATOMS: atom_id res chain seq x y z
N MET A 1 56.94 -14.43 0.75
CA MET A 1 57.19 -14.57 -0.70
C MET A 1 55.95 -14.11 -1.45
N ARG A 2 56.07 -13.03 -2.23
CA ARG A 2 55.24 -12.57 -3.39
C ARG A 2 53.70 -12.53 -3.26
N LYS A 3 52.97 -11.54 -3.75
CA LYS A 3 53.21 -10.21 -4.35
C LYS A 3 51.80 -9.58 -4.46
N TYR A 4 51.71 -8.28 -4.24
CA TYR A 4 50.61 -7.43 -4.70
C TYR A 4 50.41 -7.59 -6.22
N SER A 5 49.17 -7.50 -6.70
CA SER A 5 48.89 -6.92 -8.03
C SER A 5 47.54 -6.25 -8.05
N GLU A 6 47.60 -4.93 -8.18
CA GLU A 6 46.55 -4.05 -8.66
C GLU A 6 46.06 -4.49 -10.04
N ARG A 7 44.78 -4.21 -10.34
CA ARG A 7 44.31 -3.69 -11.64
C ARG A 7 42.79 -3.42 -11.61
N SER A 8 42.45 -2.15 -11.68
CA SER A 8 41.32 -1.58 -12.42
C SER A 8 41.91 -0.44 -13.28
N PRO A 9 41.22 0.16 -14.25
CA PRO A 9 39.96 -0.19 -14.92
C PRO A 9 40.11 -0.26 -16.46
N ALA A 10 39.06 -0.66 -17.19
CA ALA A 10 38.93 -0.36 -18.61
C ALA A 10 37.48 -0.02 -18.93
N SER A 11 37.24 1.27 -19.18
CA SER A 11 36.09 1.77 -19.95
C SER A 11 36.29 1.49 -21.43
N PRO A 12 35.20 1.40 -22.21
CA PRO A 12 35.19 1.99 -23.53
C PRO A 12 34.15 3.12 -23.64
N SER A 13 34.62 4.22 -24.22
CA SER A 13 33.90 5.40 -24.68
C SER A 13 33.03 5.14 -25.91
N ASN A 14 31.94 5.92 -25.98
CA ASN A 14 31.32 6.58 -27.14
C ASN A 14 31.33 5.90 -28.50
N THR A 15 30.13 5.72 -29.09
CA THR A 15 29.83 6.42 -30.36
C THR A 15 28.32 6.61 -30.52
N ILE A 16 27.93 7.89 -30.65
CA ILE A 16 26.63 8.34 -31.12
C ILE A 16 26.71 8.30 -32.64
N ASP A 17 25.96 7.40 -33.29
CA ASP A 17 25.72 7.49 -34.72
C ASP A 17 24.30 7.99 -34.97
N LYS A 18 24.25 9.25 -35.39
CA LYS A 18 23.14 9.83 -36.14
C LYS A 18 23.19 9.22 -37.54
N ASN A 19 22.14 8.50 -37.94
CA ASN A 19 21.82 8.38 -39.35
C ASN A 19 20.34 8.69 -39.57
N VAL A 20 20.14 9.90 -40.07
CA VAL A 20 18.97 10.35 -40.82
C VAL A 20 18.90 9.47 -42.07
N THR A 21 17.79 8.78 -42.27
CA THR A 21 17.40 8.33 -43.61
C THR A 21 15.91 8.56 -43.77
N ASP A 22 15.58 9.59 -44.54
CA ASP A 22 14.27 9.77 -45.14
C ASP A 22 13.99 8.58 -46.06
N SER A 23 12.84 7.92 -45.87
CA SER A 23 12.22 7.10 -46.90
C SER A 23 10.72 7.03 -46.65
N ASN A 24 10.01 7.82 -47.45
CA ASN A 24 8.59 7.69 -47.73
C ASN A 24 8.26 6.23 -48.09
N ASN A 25 7.29 5.64 -47.39
CA ASN A 25 6.42 4.66 -48.02
C ASN A 25 5.03 4.66 -47.37
N ASN A 26 4.10 5.31 -48.05
CA ASN A 26 2.67 5.17 -47.86
C ASN A 26 2.27 3.72 -48.16
N ASN A 27 1.71 3.02 -47.18
CA ASN A 27 0.76 1.94 -47.44
C ASN A 27 -0.28 1.87 -46.32
N ASN A 28 -1.48 2.33 -46.68
CA ASN A 28 -2.73 2.16 -45.97
C ASN A 28 -2.98 0.67 -45.69
N ILE A 29 -2.96 0.28 -44.42
CA ILE A 29 -3.75 -0.85 -43.92
C ILE A 29 -4.53 -0.36 -42.71
N SER A 30 -5.81 -0.11 -42.96
CA SER A 30 -6.82 0.19 -41.97
C SER A 30 -7.07 -1.06 -41.11
N SER A 31 -6.54 -1.07 -39.89
CA SER A 31 -7.04 -1.92 -38.81
C SER A 31 -7.47 -1.02 -37.66
N ALA A 32 -8.78 -0.87 -37.52
CA ALA A 32 -9.42 -0.10 -36.47
C ALA A 32 -9.06 -0.70 -35.09
N SER A 33 -8.16 -0.03 -34.38
CA SER A 33 -7.92 -0.24 -32.95
C SER A 33 -8.70 0.84 -32.17
N PRO A 34 -9.55 0.48 -31.20
CA PRO A 34 -10.26 1.47 -30.38
C PRO A 34 -9.27 2.00 -29.32
N TYR A 35 -8.40 2.92 -29.74
CA TYR A 35 -7.59 3.68 -28.81
C TYR A 35 -8.52 4.54 -27.95
N ARG A 36 -8.57 4.21 -26.65
CA ARG A 36 -9.00 5.15 -25.60
C ARG A 36 -8.30 6.47 -25.86
N GLU A 37 -9.07 7.51 -26.16
CA GLU A 37 -8.59 8.89 -26.08
C GLU A 37 -7.98 9.09 -24.69
N ALA A 38 -6.66 9.21 -24.64
CA ALA A 38 -5.97 9.57 -23.42
C ALA A 38 -6.48 10.96 -23.03
N LEU A 39 -7.24 11.03 -21.93
CA LEU A 39 -7.69 12.30 -21.36
C LEU A 39 -6.48 13.24 -21.27
N PRO A 40 -6.60 14.49 -21.75
CA PRO A 40 -5.50 15.43 -21.73
C PRO A 40 -4.98 15.58 -20.29
N LEU A 41 -3.67 15.39 -20.12
CA LEU A 41 -3.00 15.51 -18.83
C LEU A 41 -3.37 16.86 -18.20
N LYS A 42 -3.99 16.83 -17.01
CA LYS A 42 -4.32 18.07 -16.29
C LYS A 42 -3.05 18.89 -16.08
N LYS A 43 -3.09 20.15 -16.52
CA LYS A 43 -2.03 21.12 -16.32
C LYS A 43 -1.76 21.27 -14.82
N SER A 44 -0.50 21.21 -14.42
CA SER A 44 -0.10 21.37 -13.02
C SER A 44 -0.66 22.67 -12.46
N THR A 45 -1.42 22.59 -11.37
CA THR A 45 -1.92 23.75 -10.61
C THR A 45 -0.89 24.30 -9.61
N ARG A 46 0.33 23.77 -9.62
CA ARG A 46 1.39 24.16 -8.70
C ARG A 46 1.99 25.50 -9.16
N ASP A 47 1.84 26.51 -8.32
CA ASP A 47 2.54 27.79 -8.43
C ASP A 47 3.95 27.65 -7.83
N TRP A 48 4.96 27.81 -8.69
CA TRP A 48 6.38 27.74 -8.30
C TRP A 48 6.89 29.02 -7.64
N SER A 49 6.09 30.09 -7.62
CA SER A 49 6.45 31.36 -6.99
C SER A 49 6.10 31.43 -5.50
N THR A 50 5.22 30.54 -5.02
CA THR A 50 4.92 30.39 -3.59
C THR A 50 5.99 29.59 -2.86
N PRO A 51 6.53 30.08 -1.72
CA PRO A 51 7.46 29.32 -0.90
C PRO A 51 6.79 28.01 -0.41
N PRO A 52 7.58 26.93 -0.23
CA PRO A 52 7.03 25.67 0.28
C PRO A 52 6.33 25.89 1.61
N SER A 53 5.10 25.41 1.74
CA SER A 53 4.36 25.51 2.99
C SER A 53 5.10 24.80 4.12
N THR A 54 5.22 25.47 5.27
CA THR A 54 5.69 24.87 6.53
C THR A 54 4.58 24.11 7.26
N ASN A 55 3.32 24.35 6.93
CA ASN A 55 2.20 23.63 7.53
C ASN A 55 2.15 22.19 7.00
N ILE A 56 2.20 21.24 7.93
CA ILE A 56 2.33 19.82 7.66
C ILE A 56 1.20 19.23 6.81
N GLN A 57 0.00 19.80 6.91
CA GLN A 57 -1.16 19.37 6.14
C GLN A 57 -1.03 19.75 4.66
N ASN A 58 -0.32 20.84 4.38
CA ASN A 58 -0.14 21.42 3.05
C ASN A 58 1.16 20.97 2.36
N LEU A 59 2.02 20.20 3.03
CA LEU A 59 3.16 19.55 2.36
C LEU A 59 2.64 18.77 1.14
N SER A 60 3.31 18.83 0.01
CA SER A 60 2.86 18.06 -1.16
C SER A 60 2.90 16.56 -0.84
N LEU A 61 1.93 15.79 -1.34
CA LEU A 61 2.13 14.35 -1.60
C LEU A 61 3.47 14.22 -2.29
N ILE A 62 4.33 13.30 -1.88
CA ILE A 62 5.74 13.27 -2.32
C ILE A 62 5.76 12.94 -3.81
N SER A 63 5.60 13.96 -4.63
CA SER A 63 5.75 13.93 -6.06
C SER A 63 7.05 14.65 -6.32
N ARG A 64 8.09 13.84 -6.46
CA ARG A 64 9.41 14.20 -6.99
C ARG A 64 10.12 15.19 -6.07
N SER A 65 10.86 14.66 -5.08
CA SER A 65 11.90 15.45 -4.43
C SER A 65 12.85 15.95 -5.51
N SER A 66 12.72 17.25 -5.84
CA SER A 66 13.81 18.06 -6.37
C SER A 66 15.03 17.85 -5.49
N GLY A 67 16.22 17.70 -6.10
CA GLY A 67 17.48 17.48 -5.41
C GLY A 67 17.98 18.65 -4.54
N SER A 68 17.08 19.47 -3.98
CA SER A 68 17.42 20.49 -3.00
C SER A 68 17.13 19.95 -1.60
N GLU A 69 18.19 19.69 -0.84
CA GLU A 69 18.14 19.15 0.53
C GLU A 69 17.39 20.05 1.54
N ASN A 70 17.09 21.30 1.17
CA ASN A 70 16.55 22.32 2.08
C ASN A 70 15.02 22.49 2.08
N ILE A 71 14.25 21.64 1.40
CA ILE A 71 12.76 21.75 1.42
C ILE A 71 12.19 20.76 2.43
N PRO A 72 11.40 21.23 3.43
CA PRO A 72 10.69 20.34 4.35
C PRO A 72 9.89 19.30 3.58
N SER A 73 10.17 18.03 3.85
CA SER A 73 9.50 16.91 3.18
C SER A 73 9.19 15.83 4.18
N LEU A 74 8.13 15.06 3.92
CA LEU A 74 7.77 13.91 4.74
C LEU A 74 8.77 12.74 4.65
N LYS A 75 9.97 12.94 4.08
CA LYS A 75 11.10 12.04 4.29
C LYS A 75 11.69 12.16 5.70
N SER A 76 11.58 13.33 6.34
CA SER A 76 12.03 13.51 7.73
C SER A 76 11.09 12.77 8.69
N VAL A 77 11.68 11.98 9.59
CA VAL A 77 10.95 11.20 10.59
C VAL A 77 10.24 12.12 11.60
N GLU A 78 10.83 13.28 11.93
CA GLU A 78 10.22 14.28 12.81
C GLU A 78 8.90 14.78 12.25
N LEU A 79 8.87 15.12 10.95
CA LEU A 79 7.64 15.53 10.27
C LEU A 79 6.65 14.36 10.13
N GLN A 80 7.12 13.12 9.97
CA GLN A 80 6.22 11.96 9.98
C GLN A 80 5.53 11.82 11.36
N ILE A 81 6.27 11.98 12.45
CA ILE A 81 5.73 11.92 13.82
C ILE A 81 4.76 13.08 14.09
N GLU A 82 5.08 14.29 13.64
CA GLU A 82 4.17 15.43 13.78
C GLU A 82 2.85 15.20 13.02
N LEU A 83 2.90 14.68 11.79
CA LEU A 83 1.71 14.36 11.03
C LEU A 83 0.90 13.24 11.69
N TRP A 84 1.58 12.20 12.21
CA TRP A 84 0.95 11.14 12.98
C TRP A 84 0.19 11.70 14.20
N ASN A 85 0.80 12.60 14.96
CA ASN A 85 0.15 13.23 16.12
C ASN A 85 -1.08 14.06 15.72
N ASP A 86 -1.01 14.81 14.60
CA ASP A 86 -2.18 15.52 14.06
C ASP A 86 -3.29 14.55 13.66
N ILE A 87 -2.94 13.44 13.00
CA ILE A 87 -3.90 12.39 12.64
C ILE A 87 -4.56 11.82 13.89
N CYS A 88 -3.79 11.41 14.92
CA CYS A 88 -4.35 10.88 16.17
C CYS A 88 -5.33 11.86 16.84
N ARG A 89 -4.98 13.15 16.86
CA ARG A 89 -5.84 14.21 17.37
C ARG A 89 -7.13 14.36 16.55
N LYS A 90 -7.07 14.27 15.23
CA LYS A 90 -8.27 14.36 14.38
C LYS A 90 -9.14 13.11 14.50
N THR A 91 -8.52 11.94 14.62
CA THR A 91 -9.22 10.68 14.85
C THR A 91 -10.02 10.72 16.15
N SER A 92 -9.47 11.28 17.23
CA SER A 92 -10.21 11.42 18.51
C SER A 92 -11.36 12.44 18.46
N GLN A 93 -11.40 13.30 17.44
CA GLN A 93 -12.46 14.28 17.22
C GLN A 93 -13.60 13.74 16.34
N VAL A 94 -13.48 12.53 15.78
CA VAL A 94 -14.54 11.88 15.00
C VAL A 94 -15.71 11.56 15.93
N LYS A 95 -16.80 12.31 15.78
CA LYS A 95 -17.99 12.18 16.66
C LYS A 95 -18.87 10.99 16.27
N ASN A 96 -18.90 10.65 14.99
CA ASN A 96 -19.71 9.56 14.47
C ASN A 96 -18.82 8.54 13.74
N PRO A 97 -18.55 7.37 14.34
CA PRO A 97 -17.74 6.33 13.72
C PRO A 97 -18.30 5.80 12.39
N SER A 98 -19.60 5.98 12.11
CA SER A 98 -20.22 5.56 10.86
C SER A 98 -20.18 6.62 9.75
N ASP A 99 -19.69 7.84 10.03
CA ASP A 99 -19.59 8.91 9.04
C ASP A 99 -18.35 8.74 8.15
N THR A 100 -18.55 8.09 7.01
CA THR A 100 -17.48 7.78 6.03
C THR A 100 -16.74 9.02 5.53
N LYS A 101 -17.37 10.20 5.49
CA LYS A 101 -16.74 11.44 5.00
C LYS A 101 -15.67 11.96 5.95
N GLN A 102 -15.92 11.88 7.26
CA GLN A 102 -14.91 12.24 8.27
C GLN A 102 -13.68 11.34 8.12
N TRP A 103 -13.90 10.03 7.95
CA TRP A 103 -12.83 9.05 7.75
C TRP A 103 -12.08 9.25 6.44
N ALA A 104 -12.74 9.59 5.32
CA ALA A 104 -12.08 9.82 4.04
C ALA A 104 -11.00 10.92 4.11
N SER A 105 -11.24 11.97 4.90
CA SER A 105 -10.23 13.02 5.14
C SER A 105 -9.00 12.50 5.89
N LEU A 106 -9.19 11.60 6.86
CA LEU A 106 -8.12 10.92 7.58
C LEU A 106 -7.37 9.94 6.68
N VAL A 107 -8.07 9.21 5.81
CA VAL A 107 -7.45 8.31 4.82
C VAL A 107 -6.47 9.07 3.93
N ALA A 108 -6.83 10.29 3.49
CA ALA A 108 -5.93 11.12 2.69
C ALA A 108 -4.65 11.52 3.43
N LEU A 109 -4.75 11.82 4.74
CA LEU A 109 -3.60 12.12 5.60
C LEU A 109 -2.74 10.88 5.82
N PHE A 110 -3.36 9.71 6.07
CA PHE A 110 -2.64 8.45 6.16
C PHE A 110 -1.93 8.09 4.87
N ARG A 111 -2.55 8.28 3.70
CA ARG A 111 -1.88 8.07 2.40
C ARG A 111 -0.61 8.88 2.32
N LYS A 112 -0.71 10.17 2.65
CA LYS A 112 0.42 11.09 2.65
C LYS A 112 1.52 10.64 3.60
N LEU A 113 1.16 10.20 4.81
CA LEU A 113 2.11 9.68 5.78
C LEU A 113 2.79 8.39 5.29
N ARG A 114 2.04 7.43 4.75
CA ARG A 114 2.58 6.18 4.19
C ARG A 114 3.56 6.41 3.05
N GLU A 115 3.28 7.38 2.16
CA GLU A 115 4.22 7.80 1.10
C GLU A 115 5.52 8.37 1.69
N GLY A 116 5.42 9.16 2.76
CA GLY A 116 6.57 9.65 3.53
C GLY A 116 7.43 8.54 4.10
N ILE A 117 6.79 7.62 4.82
CA ILE A 117 7.42 6.46 5.44
C ILE A 117 8.14 5.61 4.38
N TRP A 118 7.48 5.34 3.25
CA TRP A 118 8.10 4.61 2.14
C TRP A 118 9.32 5.37 1.57
N ALA A 119 9.18 6.68 1.32
CA ALA A 119 10.23 7.50 0.73
C ALA A 119 11.46 7.69 1.64
N SER A 120 11.31 7.48 2.94
CA SER A 120 12.40 7.49 3.93
C SER A 120 12.92 6.09 4.27
N HIS A 121 12.66 5.09 3.41
CA HIS A 121 13.04 3.69 3.64
C HIS A 121 12.51 3.15 4.99
N TRP A 122 11.20 3.26 5.17
CA TRP A 122 10.48 2.81 6.38
C TRP A 122 10.86 3.59 7.62
N SER A 123 10.76 4.93 7.54
CA SER A 123 11.12 5.83 8.64
C SER A 123 12.54 5.62 9.16
N GLU A 124 13.51 5.53 8.23
CA GLU A 124 14.93 5.33 8.55
C GLU A 124 15.20 4.07 9.38
N GLY A 125 14.40 3.02 9.15
CA GLY A 125 14.50 1.75 9.87
C GLY A 125 13.69 1.67 11.16
N ASN A 126 12.88 2.69 11.49
CA ASN A 126 11.90 2.58 12.58
C ASN A 126 10.66 1.76 12.14
N ILE A 127 10.87 0.45 11.97
CA ILE A 127 9.85 -0.48 11.45
C ILE A 127 8.62 -0.53 12.36
N ARG A 128 8.79 -0.46 13.70
CA ARG A 128 7.67 -0.48 14.65
C ARG A 128 6.73 0.71 14.45
N PHE A 129 7.28 1.91 14.22
CA PHE A 129 6.48 3.08 13.89
C PHE A 129 5.77 2.91 12.54
N ALA A 130 6.49 2.45 11.51
CA ALA A 130 5.92 2.21 10.19
C ALA A 130 4.76 1.19 10.22
N VAL A 131 4.93 0.06 10.91
CA VAL A 131 3.89 -0.95 11.14
C VAL A 131 2.66 -0.32 11.77
N LYS A 132 2.82 0.38 12.90
CA LYS A 132 1.71 1.02 13.60
C LYS A 132 0.93 2.00 12.71
N VAL A 133 1.64 2.75 11.85
CA VAL A 133 1.01 3.67 10.90
C VAL A 133 0.20 2.92 9.85
N TYR A 134 0.75 1.85 9.30
CA TYR A 134 0.08 1.05 8.29
C TYR A 134 -1.15 0.31 8.86
N GLU A 135 -1.05 -0.21 10.08
CA GLU A 135 -2.14 -0.82 10.84
C GLU A 135 -3.32 0.15 11.03
N GLU A 136 -3.08 1.35 11.57
CA GLU A 136 -4.13 2.36 11.73
C GLU A 136 -4.68 2.85 10.38
N SER A 137 -3.82 2.90 9.36
CA SER A 137 -4.23 3.24 8.01
C SER A 137 -5.17 2.20 7.40
N VAL A 138 -4.98 0.91 7.67
CA VAL A 138 -5.87 -0.16 7.23
C VAL A 138 -7.26 0.03 7.83
N HIS A 139 -7.33 0.22 9.16
CA HIS A 139 -8.60 0.44 9.85
C HIS A 139 -9.31 1.72 9.40
N THR A 140 -8.57 2.82 9.26
CA THR A 140 -9.13 4.09 8.80
C THR A 140 -9.69 3.97 7.38
N SER A 141 -8.99 3.25 6.49
CA SER A 141 -9.47 3.01 5.12
C SER A 141 -10.73 2.15 5.07
N LEU A 142 -10.85 1.15 5.95
CA LEU A 142 -12.10 0.38 6.09
C LEU A 142 -13.26 1.26 6.57
N ARG A 143 -13.05 2.08 7.60
CA ARG A 143 -14.09 3.00 8.13
C ARG A 143 -14.50 4.06 7.11
N GLY A 144 -13.54 4.55 6.31
CA GLY A 144 -13.80 5.45 5.20
C GLY A 144 -14.38 4.80 3.94
N GLN A 145 -14.45 3.47 3.89
CA GLN A 145 -14.81 2.69 2.69
C GLN A 145 -13.93 3.01 1.46
N GLU A 146 -12.69 3.43 1.71
CA GLU A 146 -11.70 3.78 0.68
C GLU A 146 -10.88 2.53 0.30
N PHE A 147 -11.53 1.57 -0.38
CA PHE A 147 -10.96 0.24 -0.63
C PHE A 147 -9.65 0.25 -1.44
N ALA A 148 -9.46 1.23 -2.32
CA ALA A 148 -8.21 1.39 -3.05
C ALA A 148 -7.04 1.74 -2.12
N GLU A 149 -7.27 2.58 -1.12
CA GLU A 149 -6.27 2.95 -0.13
C GLU A 149 -6.08 1.86 0.93
N PHE A 150 -7.17 1.17 1.31
CA PHE A 150 -7.10 -0.05 2.11
C PHE A 150 -6.16 -1.08 1.47
N ARG A 151 -6.35 -1.38 0.18
CA ARG A 151 -5.53 -2.38 -0.52
C ARG A 151 -4.04 -2.00 -0.54
N LYS A 152 -3.72 -0.70 -0.72
CA LYS A 152 -2.34 -0.23 -0.67
C LYS A 152 -1.74 -0.36 0.72
N ALA A 153 -2.50 0.02 1.75
CA ALA A 153 -2.06 -0.08 3.13
C ALA A 153 -1.85 -1.55 3.54
N ILE A 154 -2.81 -2.43 3.27
CA ILE A 154 -2.71 -3.83 3.72
C ILE A 154 -1.60 -4.59 3.03
N ARG A 155 -1.34 -4.31 1.74
CA ARG A 155 -0.20 -4.90 1.03
C ARG A 155 1.14 -4.40 1.55
N GLY A 156 1.31 -3.09 1.75
CA GLY A 156 2.56 -2.59 2.34
C GLY A 156 2.78 -3.10 3.76
N LEU A 157 1.71 -3.40 4.50
CA LEU A 157 1.80 -4.02 5.82
C LEU A 157 2.21 -5.50 5.74
N VAL A 158 1.46 -6.31 5.00
CA VAL A 158 1.61 -7.78 4.96
C VAL A 158 2.75 -8.23 4.06
N ASP A 159 2.85 -7.66 2.86
CA ASP A 159 3.84 -8.06 1.85
C ASP A 159 5.23 -7.47 2.13
N ASP A 160 5.31 -6.29 2.78
CA ASP A 160 6.60 -5.59 2.97
C ASP A 160 7.00 -5.49 4.45
N LEU A 161 6.20 -4.81 5.29
CA LEU A 161 6.61 -4.46 6.66
C LEU A 161 6.67 -5.64 7.62
N TYR A 162 5.71 -6.57 7.58
CA TYR A 162 5.72 -7.72 8.48
C TYR A 162 6.82 -8.74 8.18
N ILE A 163 7.40 -8.71 6.98
CA ILE A 163 8.60 -9.49 6.67
C ILE A 163 9.82 -8.91 7.41
N LEU A 164 9.83 -7.60 7.64
CA LEU A 164 10.89 -6.87 8.33
C LEU A 164 10.68 -6.78 9.86
N HIS A 165 9.48 -7.08 10.35
CA HIS A 165 9.11 -6.90 11.75
C HIS A 165 9.46 -8.13 12.60
N GLU A 166 10.14 -7.92 13.73
CA GLU A 166 10.63 -8.99 14.62
C GLU A 166 9.49 -9.90 15.14
N ASP A 167 8.33 -9.32 15.43
CA ASP A 167 7.16 -10.06 15.95
C ASP A 167 6.36 -10.78 14.84
N GLY A 168 6.80 -10.68 13.58
CA GLY A 168 6.16 -11.33 12.43
C GLY A 168 4.79 -10.76 12.03
N ILE A 169 4.05 -11.55 11.24
CA ILE A 169 2.73 -11.17 10.70
C ILE A 169 1.66 -11.31 11.77
N ASN A 170 0.95 -10.22 12.04
CA ASN A 170 -0.28 -10.29 12.82
C ASN A 170 -1.42 -10.91 11.98
N GLY A 171 -1.91 -12.07 12.41
CA GLY A 171 -2.94 -12.84 11.71
C GLY A 171 -4.25 -12.07 11.46
N HIS A 172 -4.54 -11.03 12.24
CA HIS A 172 -5.69 -10.15 12.02
C HIS A 172 -5.67 -9.46 10.65
N TYR A 173 -4.55 -8.83 10.29
CA TYR A 173 -4.43 -8.09 9.03
C TYR A 173 -4.30 -9.02 7.83
N LEU A 174 -3.69 -10.19 8.01
CA LEU A 174 -3.73 -11.24 7.00
C LEU A 174 -5.17 -11.70 6.72
N ALA A 175 -5.97 -11.92 7.78
CA ALA A 175 -7.37 -12.30 7.63
C ALA A 175 -8.17 -11.23 6.88
N LEU A 176 -7.92 -9.95 7.17
CA LEU A 176 -8.53 -8.84 6.44
C LEU A 176 -8.16 -8.83 4.94
N ASP A 177 -6.90 -9.06 4.57
CA ASP A 177 -6.50 -9.12 3.14
C ASP A 177 -7.16 -10.30 2.43
N VAL A 178 -7.19 -11.46 3.08
CA VAL A 178 -7.82 -12.68 2.57
C VAL A 178 -9.32 -12.47 2.34
N ILE A 179 -10.04 -11.95 3.34
CA ILE A 179 -11.48 -11.68 3.24
C ILE A 179 -11.75 -10.62 2.16
N TYR A 180 -10.93 -9.55 2.10
CA TYR A 180 -11.07 -8.53 1.08
C TYR A 180 -10.92 -9.10 -0.33
N ARG A 181 -9.90 -9.93 -0.58
CA ARG A 181 -9.71 -10.57 -1.89
C ARG A 181 -10.85 -11.50 -2.25
N ALA A 182 -11.29 -12.32 -1.30
CA ALA A 182 -12.35 -13.28 -1.56
C ALA A 182 -13.71 -12.62 -1.78
N CYS A 183 -14.11 -11.67 -0.92
CA CYS A 183 -15.43 -11.06 -0.94
C CYS A 183 -15.51 -9.84 -1.85
N HIS A 184 -14.56 -8.91 -1.75
CA HIS A 184 -14.63 -7.63 -2.47
C HIS A 184 -14.05 -7.73 -3.88
N LEU A 185 -12.89 -8.38 -4.04
CA LEU A 185 -12.29 -8.59 -5.37
C LEU A 185 -12.87 -9.81 -6.11
N GLN A 186 -13.65 -10.66 -5.43
CA GLN A 186 -14.21 -11.90 -5.98
C GLN A 186 -13.13 -12.88 -6.46
N GLN A 187 -12.01 -12.94 -5.73
CA GLN A 187 -10.85 -13.79 -6.04
C GLN A 187 -10.59 -14.82 -4.92
N PRO A 188 -11.52 -15.76 -4.66
CA PRO A 188 -11.36 -16.73 -3.57
C PRO A 188 -10.16 -17.67 -3.76
N GLN A 189 -9.79 -17.99 -5.00
CA GLN A 189 -8.62 -18.83 -5.30
C GLN A 189 -7.30 -18.12 -4.94
N GLU A 190 -7.18 -16.82 -5.22
CA GLU A 190 -6.01 -16.04 -4.81
C GLU A 190 -5.93 -15.92 -3.29
N ALA A 191 -7.07 -15.71 -2.63
CA ALA A 191 -7.16 -15.67 -1.17
C ALA A 191 -6.70 -17.00 -0.52
N MET A 192 -7.10 -18.13 -1.10
CA MET A 192 -6.66 -19.46 -0.65
C MET A 192 -5.16 -19.67 -0.86
N ASN A 193 -4.61 -19.23 -1.99
CA ASN A 193 -3.16 -19.32 -2.25
C ASN A 193 -2.33 -18.54 -1.23
N ILE A 194 -2.82 -17.38 -0.78
CA ILE A 194 -2.16 -16.60 0.28
C ILE A 194 -2.14 -17.41 1.58
N ILE A 195 -3.28 -17.96 1.98
CA ILE A 195 -3.38 -18.83 3.16
C ILE A 195 -2.36 -19.97 3.09
N TYR A 196 -2.32 -20.72 1.99
CA TYR A 196 -1.41 -21.87 1.85
C TYR A 196 0.07 -21.47 1.89
N ARG A 197 0.45 -20.39 1.20
CA ARG A 197 1.84 -19.90 1.22
C ARG A 197 2.26 -19.54 2.63
N THR A 198 1.38 -18.88 3.36
CA THR A 198 1.64 -18.45 4.72
C THR A 198 1.74 -19.64 5.70
N GLU A 199 0.92 -20.69 5.53
CA GLU A 199 1.02 -21.93 6.31
C GLU A 199 2.33 -22.71 6.04
N LEU A 200 2.74 -22.79 4.77
CA LEU A 200 3.97 -23.50 4.37
C LEU A 200 5.24 -22.84 4.91
N SER A 201 5.21 -21.52 5.13
CA SER A 201 6.33 -20.78 5.73
C SER A 201 6.53 -21.10 7.22
N GLY A 202 5.65 -21.89 7.85
CA GLY A 202 5.83 -22.36 9.23
C GLY A 202 5.87 -21.26 10.28
N SER A 203 5.42 -20.04 9.95
CA SER A 203 5.51 -18.92 10.88
C SER A 203 4.52 -19.14 12.05
N PRO A 204 4.98 -18.98 13.30
CA PRO A 204 4.20 -19.34 14.49
C PRO A 204 2.95 -18.48 14.68
N TYR A 205 2.84 -17.35 13.98
CA TYR A 205 1.81 -16.33 14.17
C TYR A 205 0.49 -16.60 13.43
N HIS A 206 0.31 -17.81 12.87
CA HIS A 206 -0.82 -18.18 12.00
C HIS A 206 -1.98 -18.92 12.69
N HIS A 207 -2.02 -18.93 14.02
CA HIS A 207 -3.02 -19.69 14.79
C HIS A 207 -4.10 -18.81 15.42
N GLY A 208 -4.32 -17.60 14.88
CA GLY A 208 -5.40 -16.71 15.32
C GLY A 208 -6.78 -17.21 14.90
N ASN A 209 -7.79 -16.98 15.74
CA ASN A 209 -9.19 -17.28 15.41
C ASN A 209 -9.65 -16.52 14.16
N GLU A 210 -9.08 -15.34 13.90
CA GLU A 210 -9.35 -14.49 12.75
C GLU A 210 -8.99 -15.17 11.43
N ILE A 211 -7.83 -15.84 11.36
CA ILE A 211 -7.43 -16.52 10.12
C ILE A 211 -8.22 -17.80 9.90
N LYS A 212 -8.61 -18.50 10.97
CA LYS A 212 -9.55 -19.64 10.88
C LYS A 212 -10.89 -19.18 10.33
N TYR A 213 -11.41 -18.06 10.83
CA TYR A 213 -12.63 -17.45 10.32
C TYR A 213 -12.52 -17.05 8.84
N ALA A 214 -11.42 -16.40 8.45
CA ALA A 214 -11.17 -16.06 7.06
C ALA A 214 -11.12 -17.31 6.15
N LYS A 215 -10.48 -18.40 6.59
CA LYS A 215 -10.47 -19.69 5.88
C LYS A 215 -11.87 -20.24 5.67
N GLN A 216 -12.71 -20.23 6.70
CA GLN A 216 -14.10 -20.69 6.61
C GLN A 216 -14.89 -19.87 5.59
N ILE A 217 -14.73 -18.53 5.59
CA ILE A 217 -15.34 -17.65 4.58
C ILE A 217 -14.88 -18.03 3.16
N VAL A 218 -13.56 -18.14 2.93
CA VAL A 218 -13.01 -18.46 1.61
C VAL A 218 -13.48 -19.84 1.13
N HIS A 219 -13.55 -20.81 2.04
CA HIS A 219 -14.03 -22.15 1.74
C HIS A 219 -15.53 -22.15 1.36
N ALA A 220 -16.36 -21.43 2.12
CA ALA A 220 -17.78 -21.28 1.80
C ALA A 220 -17.99 -20.65 0.41
N LEU A 221 -17.22 -19.61 0.08
CA LEU A 221 -17.26 -18.97 -1.24
C LEU A 221 -16.79 -19.90 -2.36
N SER A 222 -15.68 -20.61 -2.15
CA SER A 222 -15.09 -21.51 -3.15
C SER A 222 -15.97 -22.72 -3.47
N THR A 223 -16.78 -23.17 -2.51
CA THR A 223 -17.72 -24.29 -2.65
C THR A 223 -19.14 -23.85 -3.04
N ASN A 224 -19.37 -22.54 -3.26
CA ASN A 224 -20.70 -21.95 -3.48
C ASN A 224 -21.71 -22.28 -2.35
N ASN A 225 -21.24 -22.50 -1.12
CA ASN A 225 -22.08 -22.76 0.04
C ASN A 225 -22.57 -21.44 0.67
N TRP A 226 -23.53 -20.80 0.01
CA TRP A 226 -24.09 -19.51 0.42
C TRP A 226 -24.74 -19.55 1.81
N VAL A 227 -25.37 -20.67 2.18
CA VAL A 227 -26.00 -20.84 3.51
C VAL A 227 -24.95 -20.74 4.60
N HIS A 228 -23.81 -21.43 4.42
CA HIS A 228 -22.72 -21.36 5.39
C HIS A 228 -22.07 -19.98 5.40
N PHE A 229 -21.84 -19.38 4.24
CA PHE A 229 -21.32 -18.01 4.13
C PHE A 229 -22.19 -17.00 4.91
N PHE A 230 -23.50 -16.96 4.65
CA PHE A 230 -24.39 -16.02 5.34
C PHE A 230 -24.43 -16.29 6.84
N ARG A 231 -24.40 -17.56 7.27
CA ARG A 231 -24.27 -17.92 8.68
C ARG A 231 -23.02 -17.28 9.30
N LEU A 232 -21.86 -17.48 8.70
CA LEU A 232 -20.58 -16.92 9.17
C LEU A 232 -20.61 -15.39 9.26
N THR A 233 -21.26 -14.70 8.31
CA THR A 233 -21.35 -13.23 8.34
C THR A 233 -22.40 -12.68 9.33
N SER A 234 -23.35 -13.52 9.74
CA SER A 234 -24.39 -13.16 10.70
C SER A 234 -23.99 -13.41 12.15
N THR A 235 -22.97 -14.25 12.38
CA THR A 235 -22.44 -14.53 13.71
C THR A 235 -21.72 -13.29 14.23
N SER A 236 -22.21 -12.72 15.33
CA SER A 236 -21.49 -11.66 16.03
C SER A 236 -20.15 -12.21 16.52
N THR A 237 -19.08 -11.43 16.44
CA THR A 237 -17.72 -11.84 16.83
C THR A 237 -17.60 -12.31 18.28
N ALA A 238 -18.62 -12.10 19.12
CA ALA A 238 -18.74 -12.64 20.47
C ALA A 238 -18.98 -14.16 20.52
N ASP A 239 -19.52 -14.78 19.47
CA ASP A 239 -19.96 -16.19 19.48
C ASP A 239 -18.99 -17.17 18.78
N LEU A 240 -17.86 -16.67 18.25
CA LEU A 240 -16.87 -17.48 17.51
C LEU A 240 -16.07 -18.48 18.37
N VAL A 241 -16.39 -18.61 19.66
CA VAL A 241 -15.76 -19.57 20.59
C VAL A 241 -16.44 -20.94 20.57
N ILE A 242 -17.60 -21.10 19.93
CA ILE A 242 -18.39 -22.35 20.06
C ILE A 242 -18.85 -22.86 18.70
N LEU A 243 -17.93 -23.31 17.85
CA LEU A 243 -18.25 -24.27 16.79
C LEU A 243 -17.00 -25.14 16.52
N ASP A 244 -16.68 -25.99 17.50
CA ASP A 244 -16.03 -27.29 17.28
C ASP A 244 -17.11 -28.37 17.26
#